data_AF-A0A6P5R121-F1
#
_entry.id   AF-A0A6P5R121-F1
#
_cell.length_a   1.000
_cell.length_b   1.000
_cell.length_c   1.000
_cell.angle_alpha   90.00
_cell.angle_beta   90.00
_cell.angle_gamma   90.00
#
_symmetry.space_group_name_H-M   'P 1'
#
loop_
_entity.id
_entity.type
_entity.pdbx_description
1 polymer ?
#
loop_
_entity_poly.entity_id
_entity_poly.type
_entity_poly.pdbx_seq_one_letter_code
_entity_poly.pdbx_strand_id
1 'polypeptide(L)'
;MDEEEVEVVGSPSEVLQPEVTVVVTGEPPEAAEEDLDYEEEEETSPEVIETLSLLDVLRVSAVMEDVIDQLSILGYIIPVQYERRQSLTQKASHEGASMITTTPKKSTSLITKEKSMMAENKQRGQDFTFKKPTKQTMMTLETLKKIQNDRQYFSDVIVNAMMEMQDSGSFTSLLKALGKERDSKMNFHDVITREEKGRKQIKTLQKQLLDVKRERQMQVQNGNEYIAHLRDQLQEMKAKTNLENLYMKRNAELQISQTQKKCNRAEELLLEEIEKLRMKTEEENRIHTEIEMFLKKQQQKLEEKLEFWMEKFDKDTEAKQNELNALKAAKASDLAHLQDLAKMIREYEQVIIEDRIEKEKTRKKLEQDDLELRSIVKLQAWWRGSVVRKEIGNFKMPKKDKDDSKDSKGKEKEKRRKK
;
A
#
# COMPACT_ATOMS: atom_id res chain seq x y z
N MET A 1 16.84 39.18 3.99
CA MET A 1 15.73 38.84 3.09
C MET A 1 15.06 37.62 3.70
N ASP A 2 14.50 37.72 4.90
CA ASP A 2 13.35 38.56 5.28
C ASP A 2 12.18 38.29 4.33
N GLU A 3 11.26 37.42 4.74
CA GLU A 3 9.87 37.79 5.04
C GLU A 3 9.13 36.56 5.58
N GLU A 4 8.81 36.61 6.88
CA GLU A 4 7.76 35.84 7.55
C GLU A 4 6.40 36.36 7.07
N GLU A 5 5.52 35.48 6.61
CA GLU A 5 4.08 35.75 6.56
C GLU A 5 3.34 34.80 7.49
N VAL A 6 2.79 35.42 8.53
CA VAL A 6 1.92 34.86 9.56
C VAL A 6 0.48 35.07 9.09
N GLU A 7 -0.22 34.01 8.69
CA GLU A 7 -1.67 34.04 8.53
C GLU A 7 -2.36 33.47 9.78
N VAL A 8 -2.85 34.39 10.60
CA VAL A 8 -3.88 34.20 11.61
C VAL A 8 -5.15 34.82 11.04
N VAL A 9 -6.29 34.10 11.07
CA VAL A 9 -7.71 34.52 11.13
C VAL A 9 -8.53 33.32 10.63
N GLY A 10 -9.60 32.83 11.23
CA GLY A 10 -10.37 33.24 12.39
C GLY A 10 -11.54 32.25 12.57
N SER A 11 -11.88 31.97 13.82
CA SER A 11 -13.09 31.24 14.22
C SER A 11 -14.34 32.09 13.97
N PRO A 12 -15.53 31.50 13.78
CA PRO A 12 -16.78 32.18 14.08
C PRO A 12 -17.43 31.64 15.35
N SER A 13 -17.65 32.55 16.29
CA SER A 13 -18.48 32.40 17.49
C SER A 13 -19.94 32.12 17.17
N GLU A 14 -20.49 31.17 17.93
CA GLU A 14 -21.67 31.30 18.80
C GLU A 14 -22.48 32.61 18.68
N VAL A 15 -23.71 32.51 18.13
CA VAL A 15 -24.83 33.44 18.40
C VAL A 15 -26.12 32.62 18.49
N LEU A 16 -26.68 32.58 19.71
CA LEU A 16 -28.05 32.23 20.06
C LEU A 16 -29.04 33.21 19.41
N GLN A 17 -30.18 32.73 18.86
CA GLN A 17 -31.56 33.27 18.98
C GLN A 17 -32.57 32.20 18.45
N PRO A 18 -33.92 32.34 18.59
CA PRO A 18 -34.69 31.68 19.64
C PRO A 18 -35.76 30.71 19.11
N GLU A 19 -36.20 29.85 20.02
CA GLU A 19 -37.55 29.31 20.22
C GLU A 19 -38.67 29.79 19.26
N VAL A 20 -39.17 28.88 18.42
CA VAL A 20 -40.61 28.80 18.06
C VAL A 20 -40.98 27.32 18.00
N THR A 21 -41.33 26.76 19.15
CA THR A 21 -42.07 25.51 19.27
C THR A 21 -43.51 25.77 18.80
N VAL A 22 -43.83 25.36 17.57
CA VAL A 22 -45.23 25.31 17.12
C VAL A 22 -45.89 24.12 17.79
N VAL A 23 -46.43 24.36 18.98
CA VAL A 23 -47.37 23.47 19.65
C VAL A 23 -48.67 23.50 18.85
N VAL A 24 -48.88 22.50 18.01
CA VAL A 24 -50.19 22.26 17.36
C VAL A 24 -51.10 21.59 18.39
N THR A 25 -51.72 22.39 19.25
CA THR A 25 -52.90 21.97 20.00
C THR A 25 -54.08 21.95 19.05
N GLY A 26 -54.40 20.77 18.53
CA GLY A 26 -55.68 20.53 17.87
C GLY A 26 -56.79 20.58 18.90
N GLU A 27 -57.52 21.69 18.93
CA GLU A 27 -58.78 21.82 19.65
C GLU A 27 -59.84 20.96 18.92
N PRO A 28 -60.61 20.11 19.62
CA PRO A 28 -61.66 19.31 19.00
C PRO A 28 -62.86 20.21 18.66
N PRO A 29 -63.61 19.92 17.58
CA PRO A 29 -64.75 20.75 17.22
C PRO A 29 -65.83 20.65 18.30
N GLU A 30 -66.19 21.83 18.81
CA GLU A 30 -67.34 22.13 19.63
C GLU A 30 -68.58 21.44 19.05
N ALA A 31 -69.20 20.60 19.88
CA ALA A 31 -70.44 19.92 19.53
C ALA A 31 -71.53 20.99 19.45
N ALA A 32 -71.97 21.32 18.23
CA ALA A 32 -73.21 22.04 18.02
C ALA A 32 -74.34 21.20 18.62
N GLU A 33 -74.90 21.68 19.72
CA GLU A 33 -76.14 21.17 20.27
C GLU A 33 -77.22 21.42 19.22
N GLU A 34 -77.69 20.33 18.59
CA GLU A 34 -78.93 20.35 17.83
C GLU A 34 -80.06 20.49 18.85
N ASP A 35 -80.73 21.65 18.84
CA ASP A 35 -81.98 21.90 19.53
C ASP A 35 -82.97 20.79 19.18
N LEU A 36 -83.18 19.88 20.12
CA LEU A 36 -84.28 18.93 20.07
C LEU A 36 -85.48 19.65 20.69
N ASP A 37 -86.44 20.02 19.84
CA ASP A 37 -87.78 20.41 20.25
C ASP A 37 -88.37 19.27 21.11
N TYR A 38 -88.38 19.49 22.42
CA TYR A 38 -89.18 18.73 23.35
C TYR A 38 -90.64 19.07 23.07
N GLU A 39 -91.35 18.23 22.31
CA GLU A 39 -92.80 18.21 22.45
C GLU A 39 -93.08 17.76 23.89
N GLU A 40 -93.70 18.64 24.66
CA GLU A 40 -94.24 18.37 25.99
C GLU A 40 -95.08 17.09 25.92
N GLU A 41 -94.54 15.98 26.41
CA GLU A 41 -95.37 14.85 26.79
C GLU A 41 -96.21 15.29 27.97
N GLU A 42 -97.53 15.40 27.76
CA GLU A 42 -98.50 15.54 28.83
C GLU A 42 -98.23 14.47 29.89
N GLU A 43 -97.78 14.95 31.05
CA GLU A 43 -97.62 14.18 32.26
C GLU A 43 -99.00 13.70 32.70
N THR A 44 -99.42 12.53 32.20
CA THR A 44 -100.67 11.90 32.62
C THR A 44 -100.55 11.57 34.10
N SER A 45 -101.23 12.35 34.93
CA SER A 45 -101.41 12.15 36.37
C SER A 45 -101.80 10.70 36.71
N PRO A 46 -101.43 10.17 37.89
CA PRO A 46 -101.93 8.89 38.35
C PRO A 46 -103.46 8.96 38.48
N GLU A 47 -104.17 8.40 37.51
CA GLU A 47 -105.63 8.38 37.47
C GLU A 47 -106.12 7.49 38.61
N VAL A 48 -106.66 8.13 39.65
CA VAL A 48 -107.32 7.46 40.77
C VAL A 48 -108.52 6.72 40.19
N ILE A 49 -108.53 5.39 40.32
CA ILE A 49 -109.60 4.53 39.83
C ILE A 49 -110.83 4.73 40.72
N GLU A 50 -111.68 5.70 40.35
CA GLU A 50 -113.04 5.77 40.85
C GLU A 50 -113.83 4.60 40.23
N THR A 51 -114.35 3.71 41.07
CA THR A 51 -115.23 2.62 40.61
C THR A 51 -116.45 3.23 39.94
N LEU A 52 -116.66 2.91 38.67
CA LEU A 52 -117.78 3.44 37.88
C LEU A 52 -119.12 3.06 38.50
N SER A 53 -120.12 3.94 38.40
CA SER A 53 -121.47 3.61 38.87
C SER A 53 -122.05 2.46 38.05
N LEU A 54 -122.88 1.61 38.65
CA LEU A 54 -123.47 0.44 37.98
C LEU A 54 -124.22 0.80 36.69
N LEU A 55 -124.82 1.99 36.62
CA LEU A 55 -125.51 2.47 35.42
C LEU A 55 -124.52 2.83 34.31
N ASP A 56 -123.35 3.34 34.65
CA ASP A 56 -122.30 3.71 33.70
C ASP A 56 -121.58 2.47 33.18
N VAL A 57 -121.34 1.47 34.05
CA VAL A 57 -120.85 0.15 33.64
C VAL A 57 -121.75 -0.46 32.57
N LEU A 58 -123.08 -0.48 32.78
CA LEU A 58 -124.01 -1.04 31.79
C LEU A 58 -124.02 -0.27 30.46
N ARG A 59 -123.92 1.06 30.50
CA ARG A 59 -123.86 1.88 29.28
C ARG A 59 -122.57 1.64 28.51
N VAL A 60 -121.44 1.59 29.19
CA VAL A 60 -120.12 1.39 28.57
C VAL A 60 -119.96 -0.05 28.08
N SER A 61 -120.45 -1.05 28.83
CA SER A 61 -120.48 -2.46 28.38
C SER A 61 -121.28 -2.63 27.09
N ALA A 62 -122.45 -2.01 26.97
CA ALA A 62 -123.24 -2.08 25.73
C ALA A 62 -122.50 -1.49 24.52
N VAL A 63 -121.72 -0.41 24.72
CA VAL A 63 -120.87 0.16 23.67
C VAL A 63 -119.68 -0.74 23.36
N MET A 64 -119.05 -1.35 24.36
CA MET A 64 -117.96 -2.30 24.15
C MET A 64 -118.43 -3.58 23.44
N GLU A 65 -119.66 -4.04 23.71
CA GLU A 65 -120.30 -5.18 23.02
C GLU A 65 -120.50 -4.86 21.54
N ASP A 66 -121.06 -3.69 21.22
CA ASP A 66 -121.18 -3.22 19.84
C ASP A 66 -119.81 -3.09 19.16
N VAL A 67 -118.77 -2.61 19.87
CA VAL A 67 -117.39 -2.55 19.33
C VAL A 67 -116.83 -3.95 19.06
N ILE A 68 -117.02 -4.92 19.95
CA ILE A 68 -116.58 -6.31 19.73
C ILE A 68 -117.34 -6.95 18.56
N ASP A 69 -118.64 -6.70 18.44
CA ASP A 69 -119.46 -7.19 17.34
C ASP A 69 -119.00 -6.58 16.01
N GLN A 70 -118.72 -5.28 15.98
CA GLN A 70 -118.16 -4.60 14.81
C GLN A 70 -116.76 -5.10 14.46
N LEU A 71 -115.89 -5.36 15.44
CA LEU A 71 -114.56 -5.96 15.23
C LEU A 71 -114.67 -7.41 14.73
N SER A 72 -115.69 -8.13 15.16
CA SER A 72 -115.99 -9.49 14.68
C SER A 72 -116.45 -9.44 13.23
N ILE A 73 -117.36 -8.53 12.89
CA ILE A 73 -117.79 -8.25 11.51
C ILE A 73 -116.59 -7.86 10.64
N LEU A 74 -115.69 -7.00 11.13
CA LEU A 74 -114.46 -6.65 10.42
C LEU A 74 -113.56 -7.88 10.18
N GLY A 75 -113.50 -8.81 11.13
CA GLY A 75 -112.82 -10.10 10.99
C GLY A 75 -113.45 -11.02 9.93
N TYR A 76 -114.77 -10.94 9.73
CA TYR A 76 -115.48 -11.68 8.66
C TYR A 76 -115.35 -11.01 7.29
N ILE A 77 -115.28 -9.68 7.23
CA ILE A 77 -115.11 -8.89 6.00
C ILE A 77 -113.67 -8.95 5.48
N ILE A 78 -112.69 -9.17 6.36
CA ILE A 78 -111.27 -9.34 6.02
C ILE A 78 -110.87 -10.84 6.18
N PRO A 79 -111.36 -11.77 5.33
CA PRO A 79 -110.99 -13.17 5.44
C PRO A 79 -109.53 -13.37 5.01
N VAL A 80 -108.70 -13.82 5.94
CA VAL A 80 -107.37 -14.34 5.63
C VAL A 80 -107.56 -15.70 4.92
N GLN A 81 -107.40 -15.74 3.60
CA GLN A 81 -107.31 -16.99 2.83
C GLN A 81 -106.11 -17.81 3.31
N TYR A 82 -106.24 -18.64 4.34
CA TYR A 82 -105.11 -19.41 4.88
C TYR A 82 -105.29 -20.93 4.94
N GLU A 83 -106.43 -21.52 4.56
CA GLU A 83 -106.64 -22.95 4.90
C GLU A 83 -106.60 -23.97 3.74
N ARG A 84 -106.37 -23.57 2.48
CA ARG A 84 -106.53 -24.51 1.33
C ARG A 84 -105.26 -25.12 0.72
N ARG A 85 -104.02 -24.81 1.14
CA ARG A 85 -102.83 -25.16 0.30
C ARG A 85 -101.64 -25.89 0.93
N GLN A 86 -101.76 -26.52 2.11
CA GLN A 86 -100.63 -27.23 2.74
C GLN A 86 -100.58 -28.76 2.54
N SER A 87 -101.53 -29.40 1.87
CA SER A 87 -101.60 -30.88 1.82
C SER A 87 -100.87 -31.56 0.64
N LEU A 88 -100.09 -30.86 -0.18
CA LEU A 88 -99.54 -31.43 -1.43
C LEU A 88 -98.02 -31.33 -1.62
N THR A 89 -97.23 -31.00 -0.60
CA THR A 89 -95.76 -30.81 -0.79
C THR A 89 -94.91 -31.50 0.27
N GLN A 90 -95.33 -32.70 0.71
CA GLN A 90 -94.47 -33.66 1.39
C GLN A 90 -94.52 -35.00 0.65
N LYS A 91 -93.72 -35.14 -0.41
CA LYS A 91 -93.28 -36.44 -0.98
C LYS A 91 -92.35 -36.20 -2.17
N ALA A 92 -91.06 -36.04 -1.87
CA ALA A 92 -89.86 -36.19 -2.72
C ALA A 92 -88.74 -35.42 -1.98
N SER A 93 -87.65 -35.98 -1.48
CA SER A 93 -87.02 -37.26 -1.73
C SER A 93 -86.09 -37.58 -0.54
N HIS A 94 -86.13 -38.83 -0.10
CA HIS A 94 -85.06 -39.47 0.67
C HIS A 94 -84.26 -40.39 -0.27
N GLU A 95 -83.03 -40.73 0.14
CA GLU A 95 -82.04 -41.65 -0.46
C GLU A 95 -81.11 -41.04 -1.52
N GLY A 96 -79.78 -41.16 -1.45
CA GLY A 96 -78.87 -41.80 -0.49
C GLY A 96 -77.42 -41.73 -1.01
N ALA A 97 -76.45 -41.73 -0.07
CA ALA A 97 -75.05 -42.24 -0.15
C ALA A 97 -74.13 -41.84 -1.34
N SER A 98 -72.81 -41.71 -1.25
CA SER A 98 -71.78 -41.72 -0.19
C SER A 98 -70.43 -41.40 -0.88
N MET A 99 -69.52 -40.80 -0.12
CA MET A 99 -68.04 -40.91 -0.19
C MET A 99 -67.20 -40.30 -1.34
N ILE A 100 -66.63 -39.13 -1.00
CA ILE A 100 -65.19 -38.79 -0.87
C ILE A 100 -64.23 -39.17 -2.01
N THR A 101 -63.64 -38.15 -2.65
CA THR A 101 -62.17 -38.07 -2.86
C THR A 101 -61.71 -36.61 -2.79
N THR A 102 -60.51 -36.45 -2.24
CA THR A 102 -59.84 -35.22 -1.82
C THR A 102 -59.10 -34.54 -2.97
N THR A 103 -59.11 -33.20 -3.00
CA THR A 103 -57.93 -32.30 -3.09
C THR A 103 -58.40 -30.86 -3.32
N PRO A 104 -57.73 -29.84 -2.73
CA PRO A 104 -58.17 -28.46 -2.83
C PRO A 104 -57.46 -27.76 -4.00
N LYS A 105 -58.21 -27.30 -5.00
CA LYS A 105 -57.76 -26.23 -5.89
C LYS A 105 -58.86 -25.21 -6.12
N LYS A 106 -58.61 -24.03 -5.54
CA LYS A 106 -59.20 -22.73 -5.83
C LYS A 106 -59.42 -22.55 -7.33
N SER A 107 -60.64 -22.21 -7.71
CA SER A 107 -60.90 -21.12 -8.65
C SER A 107 -62.38 -20.77 -8.65
N THR A 108 -62.69 -19.53 -8.30
CA THR A 108 -63.86 -18.83 -8.82
C THR A 108 -63.45 -17.37 -8.98
N SER A 109 -63.35 -17.00 -10.24
CA SER A 109 -63.82 -15.73 -10.81
C SER A 109 -64.89 -15.05 -9.95
N LEU A 110 -65.02 -13.73 -9.78
CA LEU A 110 -65.07 -12.62 -10.74
C LEU A 110 -65.59 -11.46 -9.83
N ILE A 111 -65.00 -10.26 -9.73
CA ILE A 111 -65.39 -9.00 -10.41
C ILE A 111 -64.95 -7.85 -9.47
N THR A 112 -63.98 -7.01 -9.82
CA THR A 112 -64.06 -5.73 -10.56
C THR A 112 -64.27 -4.50 -9.67
N LYS A 113 -63.66 -3.39 -10.13
CA LYS A 113 -63.91 -1.95 -9.88
C LYS A 113 -62.85 -1.26 -9.02
N GLU A 114 -62.34 -0.08 -9.33
CA GLU A 114 -62.84 1.01 -10.19
C GLU A 114 -61.78 2.11 -10.31
N LYS A 115 -61.75 2.82 -11.45
CA LYS A 115 -61.81 4.30 -11.58
C LYS A 115 -61.39 4.68 -13.02
N SER A 116 -62.28 5.19 -13.88
CA SER A 116 -62.92 6.52 -13.90
C SER A 116 -61.99 7.62 -14.44
N MET A 117 -62.21 8.10 -15.67
CA MET A 117 -62.90 9.37 -15.98
C MET A 117 -62.80 9.76 -17.48
N MET A 118 -63.91 10.33 -17.99
CA MET A 118 -64.07 11.27 -19.15
C MET A 118 -63.70 10.78 -20.56
N ALA A 119 -64.39 11.10 -21.67
CA ALA A 119 -65.56 11.91 -21.99
C ALA A 119 -66.10 11.54 -23.40
N GLU A 120 -67.34 11.95 -23.66
CA GLU A 120 -68.00 12.29 -24.95
C GLU A 120 -68.46 11.24 -25.99
N ASN A 121 -69.76 11.37 -26.30
CA ASN A 121 -70.51 11.16 -27.57
C ASN A 121 -70.36 9.82 -28.31
N LYS A 122 -71.42 9.13 -28.76
CA LYS A 122 -72.53 9.64 -29.57
C LYS A 122 -73.58 8.52 -29.77
N GLN A 123 -74.85 8.91 -29.75
CA GLN A 123 -75.98 8.46 -30.60
C GLN A 123 -76.67 7.09 -30.43
N ARG A 124 -78.01 7.24 -30.40
CA ARG A 124 -79.10 6.39 -30.93
C ARG A 124 -79.35 5.10 -30.14
N GLY A 125 -80.48 4.89 -29.48
CA GLY A 125 -81.83 5.42 -29.63
C GLY A 125 -82.76 4.24 -29.88
N GLN A 126 -83.68 3.96 -28.97
CA GLN A 126 -85.01 3.41 -29.27
C GLN A 126 -85.84 3.29 -27.98
N ASP A 127 -87.02 3.91 -28.05
CA ASP A 127 -88.11 3.91 -27.09
C ASP A 127 -88.58 2.51 -26.71
N PHE A 128 -88.92 2.29 -25.45
CA PHE A 128 -90.10 1.52 -25.08
C PHE A 128 -90.67 2.01 -23.75
N THR A 129 -91.70 2.85 -23.88
CA THR A 129 -92.65 3.19 -22.83
C THR A 129 -93.33 1.94 -22.27
N PHE A 130 -93.24 1.72 -20.95
CA PHE A 130 -94.22 0.90 -20.22
C PHE A 130 -94.74 1.65 -18.99
N LYS A 131 -95.82 2.38 -19.25
CA LYS A 131 -97.07 2.47 -18.47
C LYS A 131 -96.97 2.13 -16.96
N LYS A 132 -97.15 3.16 -16.13
CA LYS A 132 -97.67 3.05 -14.76
C LYS A 132 -98.96 2.21 -14.76
N PRO A 133 -99.14 1.24 -13.85
CA PRO A 133 -100.47 0.79 -13.48
C PRO A 133 -100.95 1.56 -12.25
N THR A 134 -101.95 2.39 -12.51
CA THR A 134 -103.15 2.63 -11.74
C THR A 134 -103.23 2.02 -10.34
N LYS A 135 -103.42 2.91 -9.35
CA LYS A 135 -103.81 2.63 -7.97
C LYS A 135 -104.99 1.65 -7.90
N GLN A 136 -104.71 0.41 -7.51
CA GLN A 136 -105.67 -0.44 -6.81
C GLN A 136 -104.93 -1.04 -5.61
N THR A 137 -105.47 -0.78 -4.43
CA THR A 137 -104.98 -1.22 -3.12
C THR A 137 -104.94 -2.74 -3.05
N MET A 138 -103.81 -3.36 -3.43
CA MET A 138 -103.46 -4.70 -2.97
C MET A 138 -102.62 -4.54 -1.71
N MET A 139 -103.24 -4.71 -0.54
CA MET A 139 -102.51 -4.85 0.72
C MET A 139 -101.55 -6.04 0.61
N THR A 140 -100.28 -5.88 0.99
CA THR A 140 -99.32 -6.99 1.03
C THR A 140 -99.76 -8.01 2.08
N LEU A 141 -99.47 -9.30 1.86
CA LEU A 141 -99.86 -10.37 2.79
C LEU A 141 -99.41 -10.10 4.23
N GLU A 142 -98.26 -9.45 4.41
CA GLU A 142 -97.72 -9.04 5.71
C GLU A 142 -98.53 -7.90 6.35
N THR A 143 -98.97 -6.91 5.57
CA THR A 143 -99.87 -5.86 6.09
C THR A 143 -101.24 -6.42 6.46
N LEU A 144 -101.76 -7.39 5.70
CA LEU A 144 -103.02 -8.06 6.01
C LEU A 144 -102.90 -8.90 7.30
N LYS A 145 -101.79 -9.62 7.48
CA LYS A 145 -101.48 -10.35 8.72
C LYS A 145 -101.35 -9.41 9.91
N LYS A 146 -100.66 -8.28 9.75
CA LYS A 146 -100.54 -7.27 10.79
C LYS A 146 -101.91 -6.74 11.20
N ILE A 147 -102.75 -6.35 10.23
CA ILE A 147 -104.10 -5.84 10.51
C ILE A 147 -104.96 -6.89 11.23
N GLN A 148 -104.86 -8.16 10.85
CA GLN A 148 -105.61 -9.22 11.54
C GLN A 148 -105.12 -9.42 12.98
N ASN A 149 -103.80 -9.37 13.21
CA ASN A 149 -103.21 -9.46 14.54
C ASN A 149 -103.58 -8.23 15.40
N ASP A 150 -103.51 -7.03 14.85
CA ASP A 150 -103.87 -5.77 15.52
C ASP A 150 -105.37 -5.77 15.84
N ARG A 151 -106.23 -6.25 14.93
CA ARG A 151 -107.68 -6.44 15.16
C ARG A 151 -107.94 -7.43 16.30
N GLN A 152 -107.28 -8.59 16.28
CA GLN A 152 -107.46 -9.60 17.33
C GLN A 152 -106.97 -9.07 18.68
N TYR A 153 -105.81 -8.43 18.72
CA TYR A 153 -105.27 -7.78 19.91
C TYR A 153 -106.23 -6.72 20.46
N PHE A 154 -106.77 -5.85 19.61
CA PHE A 154 -107.74 -4.84 20.02
C PHE A 154 -109.05 -5.47 20.54
N SER A 155 -109.54 -6.50 19.86
CA SER A 155 -110.70 -7.29 20.32
C SER A 155 -110.45 -7.89 21.71
N ASP A 156 -109.29 -8.50 21.93
CA ASP A 156 -108.93 -9.11 23.21
C ASP A 156 -108.81 -8.05 24.33
N VAL A 157 -108.27 -6.87 24.01
CA VAL A 157 -108.19 -5.74 24.96
C VAL A 157 -109.59 -5.24 25.36
N ILE A 158 -110.51 -5.08 24.41
CA ILE A 158 -111.88 -4.62 24.69
C ILE A 158 -112.69 -5.70 25.44
N VAL A 159 -112.55 -6.98 25.09
CA VAL A 159 -113.18 -8.10 25.83
C VAL A 159 -112.69 -8.12 27.28
N ASN A 160 -111.38 -8.00 27.50
CA ASN A 160 -110.80 -8.01 28.84
C ASN A 160 -111.24 -6.77 29.65
N ALA A 161 -111.32 -5.60 29.02
CA ALA A 161 -111.81 -4.38 29.66
C ALA A 161 -113.29 -4.45 30.02
N MET A 162 -114.12 -5.04 29.15
CA MET A 162 -115.54 -5.27 29.41
C MET A 162 -115.77 -6.24 30.57
N MET A 163 -115.07 -7.38 30.58
CA MET A 163 -115.17 -8.35 31.67
C MET A 163 -114.72 -7.75 33.00
N GLU A 164 -113.58 -7.03 33.02
CA GLU A 164 -113.11 -6.35 34.23
C GLU A 164 -114.11 -5.31 34.75
N MET A 165 -114.75 -4.58 33.85
CA MET A 165 -115.75 -3.56 34.18
C MET A 165 -117.05 -4.18 34.73
N GLN A 166 -117.47 -5.32 34.17
CA GLN A 166 -118.64 -6.06 34.63
C GLN A 166 -118.42 -6.76 35.98
N ASP A 167 -117.20 -7.29 36.20
CA ASP A 167 -116.86 -8.04 37.42
C ASP A 167 -116.47 -7.14 38.60
N SER A 168 -115.80 -6.01 38.32
CA SER A 168 -115.15 -5.19 39.36
C SER A 168 -115.35 -3.67 39.20
N GLY A 169 -116.02 -3.21 38.15
CA GLY A 169 -116.26 -1.77 37.91
C GLY A 169 -114.99 -0.96 37.58
N SER A 170 -113.91 -1.63 37.16
CA SER A 170 -112.58 -1.07 36.89
C SER A 170 -112.15 -1.31 35.43
N PHE A 171 -111.18 -0.51 34.95
CA PHE A 171 -110.65 -0.57 33.58
C PHE A 171 -109.11 -0.64 33.52
N THR A 172 -108.47 -1.22 34.55
CA THR A 172 -107.01 -1.28 34.67
C THR A 172 -106.33 -2.09 33.57
N SER A 173 -107.01 -3.08 32.99
CA SER A 173 -106.52 -3.91 31.88
C SER A 173 -106.32 -3.08 30.61
N LEU A 174 -107.25 -2.17 30.30
CA LEU A 174 -107.14 -1.23 29.19
C LEU A 174 -106.00 -0.23 29.43
N LEU A 175 -105.89 0.30 30.65
CA LEU A 175 -104.84 1.25 31.01
C LEU A 175 -103.44 0.60 30.97
N LYS A 176 -103.31 -0.66 31.40
CA LYS A 176 -102.07 -1.45 31.24
C LYS A 176 -101.74 -1.76 29.78
N ALA A 177 -102.74 -2.04 28.94
CA ALA A 177 -102.52 -2.27 27.51
C ALA A 177 -102.07 -0.98 26.81
N LEU A 178 -102.71 0.15 27.12
CA LEU A 178 -102.33 1.47 26.63
C LEU A 178 -100.92 1.86 27.08
N GLY A 179 -100.58 1.62 28.35
CA GLY A 179 -99.23 1.85 28.89
C GLY A 179 -98.17 1.03 28.16
N LYS A 180 -98.43 -0.27 27.91
CA LYS A 180 -97.54 -1.12 27.12
C LYS A 180 -97.36 -0.63 25.68
N GLU A 181 -98.43 -0.14 25.04
CA GLU A 181 -98.35 0.40 23.67
C GLU A 181 -97.57 1.72 23.65
N ARG A 182 -97.78 2.60 24.64
CA ARG A 182 -97.01 3.83 24.82
C ARG A 182 -95.52 3.53 25.02
N ASP A 183 -95.20 2.61 25.91
CA ASP A 183 -93.82 2.19 26.18
C ASP A 183 -93.20 1.52 24.94
N SER A 184 -93.96 0.70 24.21
CA SER A 184 -93.53 0.09 22.94
C SER A 184 -93.21 1.15 21.87
N LYS A 185 -94.07 2.17 21.74
CA LYS A 185 -93.86 3.32 20.84
C LYS A 185 -92.62 4.10 21.22
N MET A 186 -92.42 4.43 22.50
CA MET A 186 -91.24 5.12 23.00
C MET A 186 -89.96 4.30 22.72
N ASN A 187 -89.97 3.01 23.05
CA ASN A 187 -88.87 2.09 22.75
C ASN A 187 -88.55 2.02 21.25
N PHE A 188 -89.56 2.06 20.38
CA PHE A 188 -89.36 2.05 18.92
C PHE A 188 -88.70 3.35 18.44
N HIS A 189 -89.14 4.51 18.94
CA HIS A 189 -88.49 5.80 18.67
C HIS A 189 -87.03 5.80 19.16
N ASP A 190 -86.75 5.28 20.36
CA ASP A 190 -85.39 5.14 20.90
C ASP A 190 -84.50 4.20 20.05
N VAL A 191 -85.09 3.13 19.53
CA VAL A 191 -84.37 2.23 18.61
C VAL A 191 -84.03 2.96 17.31
N ILE A 192 -84.96 3.74 16.75
CA ILE A 192 -84.73 4.52 15.53
C ILE A 192 -83.63 5.56 15.74
N THR A 193 -83.69 6.36 16.80
CA THR A 193 -82.70 7.41 17.07
C THR A 193 -81.30 6.82 17.29
N ARG A 194 -81.20 5.70 18.02
CA ARG A 194 -79.94 4.96 18.18
C ARG A 194 -79.42 4.40 16.86
N GLU A 195 -80.30 3.85 16.02
CA GLU A 195 -79.92 3.32 14.70
C GLU A 195 -79.38 4.42 13.78
N GLU A 196 -80.06 5.57 13.74
CA GLU A 196 -79.63 6.72 12.95
C GLU A 196 -78.28 7.27 13.44
N LYS A 197 -78.12 7.41 14.76
CA LYS A 197 -76.83 7.79 15.37
C LYS A 197 -75.73 6.79 15.03
N GLY A 198 -76.02 5.49 15.10
CA GLY A 198 -75.12 4.42 14.69
C GLY A 198 -74.73 4.51 13.21
N ARG A 199 -75.69 4.77 12.31
CA ARG A 199 -75.41 5.00 10.88
C ARG A 199 -74.53 6.22 10.65
N LYS A 200 -74.79 7.33 11.35
CA LYS A 200 -73.96 8.54 11.30
C LYS A 200 -72.52 8.23 11.74
N GLN A 201 -72.35 7.51 12.85
CA GLN A 201 -71.03 7.07 13.35
C GLN A 201 -70.31 6.11 12.39
N ILE A 202 -71.01 5.15 11.80
CA ILE A 202 -70.41 4.25 10.80
C ILE A 202 -69.92 5.05 9.59
N LYS A 203 -70.71 6.02 9.11
CA LYS A 203 -70.30 6.88 7.99
C LYS A 203 -69.07 7.73 8.33
N THR A 204 -69.01 8.31 9.54
CA THR A 204 -67.84 9.10 9.96
C THR A 204 -66.59 8.23 10.09
N LEU A 205 -66.70 7.05 10.69
CA LEU A 205 -65.59 6.08 10.79
C LEU A 205 -65.13 5.59 9.42
N GLN A 206 -66.05 5.32 8.49
CA GLN A 206 -65.70 4.96 7.11
C GLN A 206 -64.94 6.08 6.40
N LYS A 207 -65.33 7.34 6.61
CA LYS A 207 -64.62 8.50 6.07
C LYS A 207 -63.22 8.62 6.66
N GLN A 208 -63.09 8.53 7.98
CA GLN A 208 -61.79 8.57 8.68
C GLN A 208 -60.87 7.45 8.20
N LEU A 209 -61.38 6.22 8.02
CA LEU A 209 -60.60 5.11 7.51
C LEU A 209 -60.05 5.39 6.09
N LEU A 210 -60.87 5.97 5.21
CA LEU A 210 -60.44 6.35 3.86
C LEU A 210 -59.41 7.48 3.89
N ASP A 211 -59.57 8.46 4.76
CA ASP A 211 -58.64 9.57 4.91
C ASP A 211 -57.28 9.10 5.42
N VAL A 212 -57.25 8.25 6.47
CA VAL A 212 -56.02 7.60 6.97
C VAL A 212 -55.35 6.74 5.89
N LYS A 213 -56.14 6.00 5.09
CA LYS A 213 -55.59 5.22 3.98
C LYS A 213 -54.95 6.11 2.91
N ARG A 214 -55.57 7.25 2.59
CA ARG A 214 -55.05 8.23 1.63
C ARG A 214 -53.77 8.88 2.16
N GLU A 215 -53.76 9.27 3.42
CA GLU A 215 -52.60 9.87 4.08
C GLU A 215 -51.42 8.89 4.10
N ARG A 216 -51.65 7.63 4.52
CA ARG A 216 -50.61 6.60 4.50
C ARG A 216 -50.05 6.37 3.10
N GLN A 217 -50.90 6.37 2.07
CA GLN A 217 -50.45 6.25 0.68
C GLN A 217 -49.58 7.44 0.27
N MET A 218 -49.95 8.66 0.65
CA MET A 218 -49.17 9.87 0.38
C MET A 218 -47.81 9.83 1.10
N GLN A 219 -47.78 9.42 2.37
CA GLN A 219 -46.52 9.27 3.12
C GLN A 219 -45.59 8.23 2.48
N VAL A 220 -46.13 7.09 2.03
CA VAL A 220 -45.35 6.07 1.31
C VAL A 220 -44.83 6.62 -0.02
N GLN A 221 -45.65 7.37 -0.75
CA GLN A 221 -45.23 8.01 -2.00
C GLN A 221 -44.10 9.02 -1.76
N ASN A 222 -44.27 9.94 -0.80
CA ASN A 222 -43.26 10.93 -0.43
C ASN A 222 -41.95 10.25 0.02
N GLY A 223 -42.06 9.16 0.80
CA GLY A 223 -40.91 8.36 1.21
C GLY A 223 -40.21 7.70 0.02
N ASN A 224 -40.95 7.16 -0.94
CA ASN A 224 -40.38 6.58 -2.15
C ASN A 224 -39.70 7.63 -3.04
N GLU A 225 -40.28 8.82 -3.18
CA GLU A 225 -39.70 9.96 -3.90
C GLU A 225 -38.39 10.42 -3.23
N TYR A 226 -38.37 10.52 -1.90
CA TYR A 226 -37.16 10.85 -1.14
C TYR A 226 -36.07 9.78 -1.31
N ILE A 227 -36.43 8.49 -1.26
CA ILE A 227 -35.49 7.39 -1.52
C ILE A 227 -34.94 7.46 -2.96
N ALA A 228 -35.77 7.80 -3.95
CA ALA A 228 -35.32 7.97 -5.34
C ALA A 228 -34.30 9.11 -5.46
N HIS A 229 -34.62 10.28 -4.89
CA HIS A 229 -33.70 11.42 -4.85
C HIS A 229 -32.37 11.09 -4.17
N LEU A 230 -32.39 10.39 -3.02
CA LEU A 230 -31.16 9.96 -2.35
C LEU A 230 -30.35 8.94 -3.17
N ARG A 231 -31.01 8.06 -3.93
CA ARG A 231 -30.32 7.13 -4.85
C ARG A 231 -29.64 7.88 -5.98
N ASP A 232 -30.31 8.87 -6.56
CA ASP A 232 -29.76 9.69 -7.63
C ASP A 232 -28.53 10.48 -7.14
N GLN A 233 -28.64 11.13 -5.96
CA GLN A 233 -27.51 11.82 -5.34
C GLN A 233 -26.33 10.87 -5.06
N LEU A 234 -26.60 9.66 -4.56
CA LEU A 234 -25.56 8.67 -4.32
C LEU A 234 -24.86 8.27 -5.63
N GLN A 235 -25.64 8.07 -6.70
CA GLN A 235 -25.11 7.68 -8.00
C GLN A 235 -24.30 8.81 -8.64
N GLU A 236 -24.75 10.06 -8.54
CA GLU A 236 -24.03 11.25 -8.96
C GLU A 236 -22.70 11.39 -8.21
N MET A 237 -22.73 11.29 -6.87
CA MET A 237 -21.51 11.36 -6.05
C MET A 237 -20.53 10.23 -6.39
N LYS A 238 -21.02 9.01 -6.65
CA LYS A 238 -20.15 7.90 -7.09
C LYS A 238 -19.52 8.20 -8.46
N ALA A 239 -20.29 8.70 -9.42
CA ALA A 239 -19.78 9.04 -10.74
C ALA A 239 -18.73 10.17 -10.65
N LYS A 240 -19.01 11.22 -9.87
CA LYS A 240 -18.10 12.33 -9.63
C LYS A 240 -16.80 11.88 -8.98
N THR A 241 -16.86 11.15 -7.87
CA THR A 241 -15.68 10.62 -7.18
C THR A 241 -14.85 9.70 -8.07
N ASN A 242 -15.49 8.85 -8.88
CA ASN A 242 -14.77 7.99 -9.82
C ASN A 242 -14.03 8.80 -10.90
N LEU A 243 -14.68 9.83 -11.46
CA LEU A 243 -14.07 10.69 -12.46
C LEU A 243 -12.90 11.50 -11.86
N GLU A 244 -13.09 12.07 -10.67
CA GLU A 244 -12.05 12.79 -9.92
C GLU A 244 -10.86 11.87 -9.62
N ASN A 245 -11.09 10.63 -9.17
CA ASN A 245 -10.03 9.65 -8.96
C ASN A 245 -9.25 9.32 -10.24
N LEU A 246 -9.94 9.12 -11.36
CA LEU A 246 -9.30 8.87 -12.65
C LEU A 246 -8.45 10.07 -13.10
N TYR A 247 -8.98 11.28 -12.93
CA TYR A 247 -8.26 12.51 -13.25
C TYR A 247 -7.02 12.68 -12.38
N MET A 248 -7.16 12.54 -11.06
CA MET A 248 -6.06 12.65 -10.12
C MET A 248 -4.97 11.60 -10.37
N LYS A 249 -5.37 10.34 -10.64
CA LYS A 249 -4.44 9.27 -11.01
C LYS A 249 -3.68 9.61 -12.28
N ARG A 250 -4.37 10.02 -13.35
CA ARG A 250 -3.75 10.39 -14.62
C ARG A 250 -2.82 11.61 -14.49
N ASN A 251 -3.20 12.59 -13.68
CA ASN A 251 -2.38 13.76 -13.40
C ASN A 251 -1.09 13.37 -12.63
N ALA A 252 -1.21 12.53 -11.60
CA ALA A 252 -0.07 12.02 -10.85
C ALA A 252 0.87 11.17 -11.74
N GLU A 253 0.32 10.25 -12.54
CA GLU A 253 1.08 9.46 -13.51
C GLU A 253 1.81 10.33 -14.53
N LEU A 254 1.16 11.39 -15.03
CA LEU A 254 1.77 12.34 -15.94
C LEU A 254 2.94 13.09 -15.27
N GLN A 255 2.75 13.58 -14.04
CA GLN A 255 3.81 14.25 -13.29
C GLN A 255 5.00 13.32 -13.05
N ILE A 256 4.75 12.09 -12.61
CA ILE A 256 5.79 11.07 -12.42
C ILE A 256 6.52 10.82 -13.74
N SER A 257 5.80 10.60 -14.85
CA SER A 257 6.41 10.36 -16.16
C SER A 257 7.23 11.54 -16.66
N GLN A 258 6.75 12.78 -16.44
CA GLN A 258 7.49 13.98 -16.81
C GLN A 258 8.77 14.13 -15.99
N THR A 259 8.69 13.96 -14.68
CA THR A 259 9.85 14.01 -13.79
C THR A 259 10.85 12.91 -14.15
N GLN A 260 10.39 11.67 -14.35
CA GLN A 260 11.24 10.56 -14.78
C GLN A 260 11.95 10.88 -16.10
N LYS A 261 11.24 11.42 -17.10
CA LYS A 261 11.87 11.81 -18.38
C LYS A 261 12.93 12.90 -18.22
N LYS A 262 12.71 13.87 -17.32
CA LYS A 262 13.71 14.92 -17.03
C LYS A 262 14.94 14.32 -16.36
N CYS A 263 14.75 13.46 -15.37
CA CYS A 263 15.83 12.75 -14.69
C CYS A 263 16.62 11.88 -15.66
N ASN A 264 15.95 11.04 -16.46
CA ASN A 264 16.60 10.16 -17.43
C ASN A 264 17.43 10.96 -18.45
N ARG A 265 16.94 12.10 -18.96
CA ARG A 265 17.73 12.94 -19.88
C ARG A 265 18.97 13.53 -19.20
N ALA A 266 18.84 13.96 -17.95
CA ALA A 266 19.99 14.47 -17.20
C ALA A 266 21.01 13.36 -16.93
N GLU A 267 20.54 12.15 -16.62
CA GLU A 267 21.37 10.96 -16.44
C GLU A 267 22.09 10.56 -17.75
N GLU A 268 21.38 10.55 -18.88
CA GLU A 268 21.96 10.30 -20.21
C GLU A 268 23.09 11.30 -20.54
N LEU A 269 22.87 12.60 -20.30
CA LEU A 269 23.89 13.63 -20.50
C LEU A 269 25.12 13.43 -19.60
N LEU A 270 24.92 13.03 -18.35
CA LEU A 270 26.02 12.72 -17.43
C LEU A 270 26.79 11.48 -17.89
N LEU A 271 26.08 10.44 -18.38
CA LEU A 271 26.71 9.23 -18.93
C LEU A 271 27.53 9.56 -20.19
N GLU A 272 27.02 10.41 -21.07
CA GLU A 272 27.76 10.89 -22.24
C GLU A 272 29.05 11.65 -21.85
N GLU A 273 28.99 12.52 -20.83
CA GLU A 273 30.18 13.23 -20.37
C GLU A 273 31.17 12.29 -19.65
N ILE A 274 30.69 11.31 -18.87
CA ILE A 274 31.54 10.27 -18.27
C ILE A 274 32.29 9.51 -19.37
N GLU A 275 31.59 9.08 -20.43
CA GLU A 275 32.21 8.34 -21.52
C GLU A 275 33.22 9.19 -22.28
N LYS A 276 32.93 10.47 -22.52
CA LYS A 276 33.85 11.41 -23.14
C LYS A 276 35.11 11.64 -22.28
N LEU A 277 34.95 11.77 -20.97
CA LEU A 277 36.09 11.88 -20.04
C LEU A 277 36.90 10.59 -20.00
N ARG A 278 36.24 9.43 -20.06
CA ARG A 278 36.90 8.11 -20.13
C ARG A 278 37.78 8.02 -21.38
N MET A 279 37.25 8.38 -22.55
CA MET A 279 37.99 8.39 -23.81
C MET A 279 39.19 9.35 -23.78
N LYS A 280 39.04 10.55 -23.20
CA LYS A 280 40.16 11.50 -23.02
C LYS A 280 41.25 10.94 -22.10
N THR A 281 40.85 10.33 -20.99
CA THR A 281 41.78 9.72 -20.03
C THR A 281 42.56 8.58 -20.69
N GLU A 282 41.87 7.76 -21.49
CA GLU A 282 42.50 6.65 -22.21
C GLU A 282 43.51 7.14 -23.27
N GLU A 283 43.19 8.23 -23.97
CA GLU A 283 44.11 8.89 -24.89
C GLU A 283 45.33 9.49 -24.17
N GLU A 284 45.13 10.20 -23.05
CA GLU A 284 46.22 10.74 -22.25
C GLU A 284 47.14 9.64 -21.71
N ASN A 285 46.56 8.53 -21.23
CA ASN A 285 47.31 7.36 -20.79
C ASN A 285 48.14 6.77 -21.93
N ARG A 286 47.57 6.67 -23.13
CA ARG A 286 48.31 6.20 -24.30
C ARG A 286 49.48 7.11 -24.63
N ILE A 287 49.26 8.42 -24.75
CA ILE A 287 50.32 9.40 -25.01
C ILE A 287 51.39 9.33 -23.93
N HIS A 288 51.01 9.24 -22.67
CA HIS A 288 51.94 9.09 -21.55
C HIS A 288 52.82 7.84 -21.70
N THR A 289 52.23 6.68 -22.02
CA THR A 289 53.02 5.45 -22.25
C THR A 289 53.99 5.59 -23.42
N GLU A 290 53.59 6.26 -24.51
CA GLU A 290 54.46 6.50 -25.67
C GLU A 290 55.64 7.43 -25.31
N ILE A 291 55.38 8.49 -24.54
CA ILE A 291 56.42 9.39 -24.02
C ILE A 291 57.37 8.65 -23.09
N GLU A 292 56.86 7.88 -22.14
CA GLU A 292 57.69 7.10 -21.23
C GLU A 292 58.57 6.10 -21.98
N MET A 293 58.02 5.37 -22.95
CA MET A 293 58.79 4.45 -23.79
C MET A 293 59.89 5.18 -24.56
N PHE A 294 59.59 6.36 -25.12
CA PHE A 294 60.59 7.18 -25.81
C PHE A 294 61.72 7.59 -24.86
N LEU A 295 61.39 8.10 -23.68
CA LEU A 295 62.38 8.54 -22.69
C LEU A 295 63.24 7.38 -22.19
N LYS A 296 62.63 6.23 -21.86
CA LYS A 296 63.36 5.00 -21.47
C LYS A 296 64.33 4.56 -22.57
N LYS A 297 63.92 4.64 -23.85
CA LYS A 297 64.79 4.32 -24.99
C LYS A 297 65.96 5.30 -25.13
N GLN A 298 65.76 6.59 -24.84
CA GLN A 298 66.86 7.57 -24.88
C GLN A 298 67.82 7.39 -23.70
N GLN A 299 67.27 7.12 -22.51
CA GLN A 299 68.06 6.79 -21.33
C GLN A 299 68.94 5.57 -21.59
N GLN A 300 68.36 4.48 -22.11
CA GLN A 300 69.12 3.28 -22.46
C GLN A 300 70.28 3.59 -23.43
N LYS A 301 70.05 4.40 -24.47
CA LYS A 301 71.13 4.80 -25.40
C LYS A 301 72.25 5.61 -24.73
N LEU A 302 71.93 6.37 -23.69
CA LEU A 302 72.93 7.12 -22.92
C LEU A 302 73.68 6.19 -21.97
N GLU A 303 72.99 5.24 -21.33
CA GLU A 303 73.58 4.20 -20.49
C GLU A 303 74.56 3.34 -21.30
N GLU A 304 74.17 2.87 -22.49
CA GLU A 304 75.06 2.11 -23.39
C GLU A 304 76.32 2.92 -23.78
N LYS A 305 76.18 4.23 -24.04
CA LYS A 305 77.33 5.10 -24.30
C LYS A 305 78.21 5.29 -23.07
N LEU A 306 77.61 5.44 -21.90
CA LEU A 306 78.32 5.58 -20.64
C LEU A 306 79.16 4.32 -20.38
N GLU A 307 78.55 3.13 -20.50
CA GLU A 307 79.22 1.84 -20.35
C GLU A 307 80.39 1.71 -21.33
N PHE A 308 80.19 2.05 -22.60
CA PHE A 308 81.27 2.05 -23.59
C PHE A 308 82.44 2.96 -23.17
N TRP A 309 82.17 4.18 -22.71
CA TRP A 309 83.22 5.11 -22.30
C TRP A 309 83.90 4.69 -20.99
N MET A 310 83.18 4.10 -20.05
CA MET A 310 83.74 3.52 -18.83
C MET A 310 84.68 2.36 -19.18
N GLU A 311 84.24 1.41 -19.99
CA GLU A 311 85.06 0.28 -20.41
C GLU A 311 86.31 0.73 -21.18
N LYS A 312 86.16 1.74 -22.06
CA LYS A 312 87.31 2.33 -22.76
C LYS A 312 88.29 2.98 -21.79
N PHE A 313 87.79 3.78 -20.84
CA PHE A 313 88.63 4.43 -19.84
C PHE A 313 89.40 3.42 -18.99
N ASP A 314 88.74 2.35 -18.55
CA ASP A 314 89.36 1.27 -17.77
C ASP A 314 90.45 0.57 -18.59
N LYS A 315 90.17 0.22 -19.85
CA LYS A 315 91.17 -0.39 -20.76
C LYS A 315 92.36 0.52 -21.04
N ASP A 316 92.12 1.80 -21.33
CA ASP A 316 93.19 2.78 -21.57
C ASP A 316 94.04 2.99 -20.32
N THR A 317 93.40 3.03 -19.14
CA THR A 317 94.08 3.14 -17.83
C THR A 317 94.91 1.90 -17.54
N GLU A 318 94.36 0.69 -17.76
CA GLU A 318 95.08 -0.57 -17.61
C GLU A 318 96.26 -0.66 -18.57
N ALA A 319 96.06 -0.28 -19.85
CA ALA A 319 97.14 -0.22 -20.83
C ALA A 319 98.27 0.72 -20.40
N LYS A 320 97.94 1.94 -19.93
CA LYS A 320 98.93 2.90 -19.41
C LYS A 320 99.62 2.41 -18.14
N GLN A 321 98.88 1.74 -17.26
CA GLN A 321 99.45 1.12 -16.07
C GLN A 321 100.41 -0.01 -16.43
N ASN A 322 100.08 -0.82 -17.44
CA ASN A 322 100.94 -1.88 -17.97
C ASN A 322 102.20 -1.33 -18.64
N GLU A 323 102.09 -0.28 -19.47
CA GLU A 323 103.24 0.44 -20.01
C GLU A 323 104.15 0.98 -18.90
N LEU A 324 103.57 1.60 -17.88
CA LEU A 324 104.31 2.12 -16.72
C LEU A 324 105.02 1.01 -15.96
N ASN A 325 104.36 -0.13 -15.74
CA ASN A 325 104.94 -1.29 -15.09
C ASN A 325 106.07 -1.90 -15.92
N ALA A 326 105.91 -2.01 -17.23
CA ALA A 326 106.96 -2.47 -18.15
C ALA A 326 108.18 -1.55 -18.13
N LEU A 327 107.99 -0.23 -18.16
CA LEU A 327 109.08 0.74 -18.04
C LEU A 327 109.78 0.67 -16.68
N LYS A 328 109.03 0.49 -15.59
CA LYS A 328 109.60 0.28 -14.25
C LYS A 328 110.43 -1.01 -14.19
N ALA A 329 109.94 -2.09 -14.78
CA ALA A 329 110.65 -3.36 -14.86
C ALA A 329 111.93 -3.24 -15.70
N ALA A 330 111.87 -2.59 -16.87
CA ALA A 330 113.03 -2.31 -17.71
C ALA A 330 114.08 -1.47 -16.95
N LYS A 331 113.65 -0.37 -16.31
CA LYS A 331 114.53 0.46 -15.47
C LYS A 331 115.18 -0.35 -14.35
N ALA A 332 114.43 -1.22 -13.68
CA ALA A 332 114.96 -2.08 -12.62
C ALA A 332 115.99 -3.08 -13.15
N SER A 333 115.73 -3.69 -14.31
CA SER A 333 116.66 -4.58 -15.01
C SER A 333 117.94 -3.87 -15.43
N ASP A 334 117.83 -2.68 -16.03
CA ASP A 334 118.99 -1.86 -16.43
C ASP A 334 119.82 -1.45 -15.21
N LEU A 335 119.15 -1.08 -14.11
CA LEU A 335 119.81 -0.73 -12.86
C LEU A 335 120.53 -1.94 -12.26
N ALA A 336 119.93 -3.14 -12.29
CA ALA A 336 120.58 -4.37 -11.86
C ALA A 336 121.81 -4.69 -12.74
N HIS A 337 121.69 -4.58 -14.06
CA HIS A 337 122.82 -4.79 -14.97
C HIS A 337 123.96 -3.79 -14.72
N LEU A 338 123.63 -2.52 -14.46
CA LEU A 338 124.64 -1.51 -14.09
C LEU A 338 125.30 -1.82 -12.74
N GLN A 339 124.53 -2.31 -11.76
CA GLN A 339 125.08 -2.75 -10.47
C GLN A 339 126.02 -3.96 -10.63
N ASP A 340 125.64 -4.94 -11.46
CA ASP A 340 126.49 -6.10 -11.77
C ASP A 340 127.77 -5.69 -12.50
N LEU A 341 127.68 -4.78 -13.47
CA LEU A 341 128.87 -4.23 -14.15
C LEU A 341 129.77 -3.48 -13.18
N ALA A 342 129.19 -2.63 -12.31
CA ALA A 342 129.95 -1.92 -11.28
C ALA A 342 130.62 -2.89 -10.30
N LYS A 343 129.94 -4.00 -9.95
CA LYS A 343 130.52 -5.08 -9.14
C LYS A 343 131.67 -5.77 -9.87
N MET A 344 131.50 -6.13 -11.14
CA MET A 344 132.57 -6.72 -11.96
C MET A 344 133.78 -5.79 -12.09
N ILE A 345 133.56 -4.48 -12.29
CA ILE A 345 134.65 -3.50 -12.33
C ILE A 345 135.39 -3.48 -11.00
N ARG A 346 134.69 -3.43 -9.86
CA ARG A 346 135.34 -3.50 -8.53
C ARG A 346 136.10 -4.80 -8.32
N GLU A 347 135.55 -5.94 -8.76
CA GLU A 347 136.21 -7.24 -8.71
C GLU A 347 137.48 -7.25 -9.57
N TYR A 348 137.44 -6.71 -10.80
CA TYR A 348 138.63 -6.57 -11.66
C TYR A 348 139.65 -5.60 -11.06
N GLU A 349 139.24 -4.45 -10.54
CA GLU A 349 140.12 -3.50 -9.86
C GLU A 349 140.81 -4.15 -8.66
N GLN A 350 140.07 -4.91 -7.86
CA GLN A 350 140.61 -5.67 -6.73
C GLN A 350 141.66 -6.69 -7.20
N VAL A 351 141.38 -7.46 -8.25
CA VAL A 351 142.34 -8.41 -8.84
C VAL A 351 143.59 -7.70 -9.37
N ILE A 352 143.44 -6.53 -10.00
CA ILE A 352 144.58 -5.72 -10.47
C ILE A 352 145.42 -5.23 -9.28
N ILE A 353 144.78 -4.76 -8.20
CA ILE A 353 145.47 -4.32 -6.99
C ILE A 353 146.19 -5.50 -6.33
N GLU A 354 145.54 -6.66 -6.24
CA GLU A 354 146.12 -7.89 -5.71
C GLU A 354 147.34 -8.35 -6.52
N ASP A 355 147.24 -8.42 -7.85
CA ASP A 355 148.37 -8.72 -8.75
C ASP A 355 149.50 -7.69 -8.59
N ARG A 356 149.18 -6.40 -8.42
CA ARG A 356 150.18 -5.35 -8.17
C ARG A 356 150.89 -5.55 -6.83
N ILE A 357 150.15 -5.87 -5.76
CA ILE A 357 150.70 -6.15 -4.43
C ILE A 357 151.52 -7.44 -4.46
N GLU A 358 151.08 -8.47 -5.17
CA GLU A 358 151.77 -9.74 -5.28
C GLU A 358 153.09 -9.59 -6.07
N LYS A 359 153.07 -8.82 -7.16
CA LYS A 359 154.29 -8.40 -7.89
C LYS A 359 155.23 -7.57 -7.00
N GLU A 360 154.71 -6.67 -6.17
CA GLU A 360 155.54 -5.91 -5.24
C GLU A 360 156.12 -6.80 -4.13
N LYS A 361 155.33 -7.72 -3.56
CA LYS A 361 155.79 -8.69 -2.55
C LYS A 361 156.85 -9.63 -3.11
N THR A 362 156.66 -10.14 -4.32
CA THR A 362 157.68 -10.98 -4.99
C THR A 362 158.95 -10.18 -5.24
N ARG A 363 158.86 -8.92 -5.69
CA ARG A 363 160.04 -8.04 -5.81
C ARG A 363 160.73 -7.82 -4.47
N LYS A 364 159.99 -7.50 -3.40
CA LYS A 364 160.55 -7.32 -2.05
C LYS A 364 161.20 -8.59 -1.50
N LYS A 365 160.61 -9.77 -1.75
CA LYS A 365 161.23 -11.07 -1.40
C LYS A 365 162.55 -11.25 -2.16
N LEU A 366 162.56 -10.97 -3.46
CA LEU A 366 163.77 -11.07 -4.28
C LEU A 366 164.86 -10.08 -3.82
N GLU A 367 164.47 -8.86 -3.41
CA GLU A 367 165.36 -7.86 -2.81
C GLU A 367 165.89 -8.32 -1.43
N GLN A 368 165.04 -8.94 -0.60
CA GLN A 368 165.45 -9.54 0.68
C GLN A 368 166.40 -10.71 0.47
N ASP A 369 166.10 -11.63 -0.46
CA ASP A 369 166.95 -12.76 -0.81
C ASP A 369 168.31 -12.28 -1.36
N ASP A 370 168.34 -11.20 -2.15
CA ASP A 370 169.61 -10.57 -2.61
C ASP A 370 170.39 -9.95 -1.43
N LEU A 371 169.71 -9.29 -0.49
CA LEU A 371 170.34 -8.75 0.71
C LEU A 371 170.84 -9.85 1.65
N GLU A 372 170.09 -10.93 1.83
CA GLU A 372 170.50 -12.13 2.56
C GLU A 372 171.67 -12.80 1.87
N LEU A 373 171.65 -12.94 0.55
CA LEU A 373 172.78 -13.45 -0.22
C LEU A 373 174.02 -12.56 -0.05
N ARG A 374 173.88 -11.22 -0.10
CA ARG A 374 174.98 -10.28 0.14
C ARG A 374 175.49 -10.37 1.58
N SER A 375 174.61 -10.55 2.56
CA SER A 375 175.01 -10.71 3.96
C SER A 375 175.72 -12.05 4.18
N ILE A 376 175.23 -13.15 3.59
CA ILE A 376 175.88 -14.46 3.55
C ILE A 376 177.24 -14.35 2.86
N VAL A 377 177.36 -13.66 1.73
CA VAL A 377 178.64 -13.44 1.02
C VAL A 377 179.60 -12.61 1.89
N LYS A 378 179.13 -11.58 2.60
CA LYS A 378 179.93 -10.83 3.58
C LYS A 378 180.36 -11.71 4.76
N LEU A 379 179.49 -12.58 5.26
CA LEU A 379 179.80 -13.55 6.31
C LEU A 379 180.82 -14.59 5.84
N GLN A 380 180.67 -15.08 4.61
CA GLN A 380 181.65 -15.95 3.96
C GLN A 380 182.98 -15.24 3.74
N ALA A 381 182.99 -13.96 3.35
CA ALA A 381 184.20 -13.17 3.17
C ALA A 381 184.87 -12.82 4.51
N TRP A 382 184.09 -12.52 5.55
CA TRP A 382 184.57 -12.33 6.91
C TRP A 382 185.14 -13.62 7.48
N TRP A 383 184.47 -14.77 7.30
CA TRP A 383 184.97 -16.07 7.72
C TRP A 383 186.24 -16.45 6.96
N ARG A 384 186.28 -16.32 5.63
CA ARG A 384 187.50 -16.52 4.82
C ARG A 384 188.63 -15.59 5.27
N GLY A 385 188.34 -14.32 5.56
CA GLY A 385 189.34 -13.36 6.07
C GLY A 385 189.77 -13.61 7.52
N SER A 386 188.91 -14.19 8.35
CA SER A 386 189.19 -14.56 9.74
C SER A 386 190.01 -15.86 9.80
N VAL A 387 189.71 -16.82 8.93
CA VAL A 387 190.52 -18.03 8.71
C VAL A 387 191.94 -17.66 8.25
N VAL A 388 192.08 -16.65 7.38
CA VAL A 388 193.39 -16.14 6.92
C VAL A 388 194.14 -15.36 8.01
N ARG A 389 193.44 -14.65 8.93
CA ARG A 389 194.07 -13.78 9.95
C ARG A 389 194.26 -14.41 11.33
N LYS A 390 193.67 -15.57 11.61
CA LYS A 390 193.85 -16.31 12.87
C LYS A 390 194.68 -17.60 12.74
N GLU A 391 195.29 -17.86 11.59
CA GLU A 391 196.22 -18.99 11.34
C GLU A 391 195.71 -20.36 11.83
N ILE A 392 194.39 -20.59 11.74
CA ILE A 392 193.77 -21.89 12.00
C ILE A 392 193.47 -22.54 10.65
N GLY A 393 194.40 -23.40 10.22
CA GLY A 393 194.20 -24.35 9.13
C GLY A 393 195.08 -24.13 7.90
N ASN A 394 195.78 -25.20 7.50
CA ASN A 394 196.71 -25.27 6.37
C ASN A 394 196.11 -24.77 5.05
N PHE A 395 196.47 -23.56 4.62
CA PHE A 395 196.22 -23.10 3.25
C PHE A 395 197.53 -22.83 2.50
N LYS A 396 197.79 -23.74 1.54
CA LYS A 396 198.91 -23.76 0.60
C LYS A 396 198.61 -22.87 -0.62
N MET A 397 199.62 -22.19 -1.13
CA MET A 397 199.65 -21.64 -2.50
C MET A 397 200.21 -22.68 -3.49
N PRO A 398 199.54 -22.94 -4.62
CA PRO A 398 200.27 -23.37 -5.82
C PRO A 398 199.77 -22.78 -7.16
N LYS A 399 200.74 -22.25 -7.92
CA LYS A 399 201.07 -22.39 -9.37
C LYS A 399 200.03 -22.20 -10.53
N LYS A 400 200.63 -21.75 -11.65
CA LYS A 400 200.15 -21.62 -13.05
C LYS A 400 199.79 -22.97 -13.72
N ASP A 401 198.73 -22.96 -14.53
CA ASP A 401 198.48 -23.56 -15.87
C ASP A 401 197.12 -22.96 -16.35
N LYS A 402 196.91 -22.32 -17.52
CA LYS A 402 196.90 -22.68 -18.96
C LYS A 402 195.78 -23.64 -19.42
N ASP A 403 195.24 -23.29 -20.60
CA ASP A 403 194.24 -23.93 -21.47
C ASP A 403 192.76 -23.96 -21.04
N ASP A 404 191.77 -23.92 -21.95
CA ASP A 404 191.61 -23.36 -23.29
C ASP A 404 190.12 -23.56 -23.66
N SER A 405 189.71 -22.97 -24.79
CA SER A 405 188.48 -23.19 -25.56
C SER A 405 187.20 -22.46 -25.14
N LYS A 406 186.47 -21.68 -25.96
CA LYS A 406 186.34 -21.42 -27.41
C LYS A 406 184.87 -21.68 -27.83
N ASP A 407 184.35 -20.69 -28.55
CA ASP A 407 183.37 -20.75 -29.65
C ASP A 407 181.84 -20.62 -29.48
N SER A 408 181.32 -20.01 -30.56
CA SER A 408 179.94 -19.94 -31.10
C SER A 408 179.01 -18.90 -30.47
N LYS A 409 178.46 -17.88 -31.16
CA LYS A 409 177.94 -17.70 -32.53
C LYS A 409 176.73 -18.59 -32.86
N GLY A 410 175.53 -18.03 -32.73
CA GLY A 410 174.26 -18.51 -33.31
C GLY A 410 173.09 -17.63 -32.83
N LYS A 411 172.45 -16.77 -33.64
CA LYS A 411 171.43 -17.00 -34.70
C LYS A 411 170.07 -17.54 -34.20
N GLU A 412 169.06 -16.70 -34.42
CA GLU A 412 167.79 -17.01 -35.14
C GLU A 412 166.61 -17.70 -34.41
N LYS A 413 165.41 -17.25 -34.84
CA LYS A 413 164.04 -17.83 -34.80
C LYS A 413 163.21 -17.59 -33.52
N GLU A 414 162.12 -16.81 -33.59
CA GLU A 414 160.84 -17.04 -34.31
C GLU A 414 160.07 -18.27 -33.82
N LYS A 415 158.94 -18.02 -33.14
CA LYS A 415 157.62 -18.67 -33.30
C LYS A 415 156.65 -18.06 -32.27
N ARG A 416 155.62 -17.32 -32.69
CA ARG A 416 154.28 -17.81 -33.10
C ARG A 416 153.52 -18.57 -32.00
N ARG A 417 152.38 -17.97 -31.61
CA ARG A 417 150.98 -18.46 -31.77
C ARG A 417 150.15 -18.69 -30.49
N LYS A 418 148.92 -18.17 -30.61
CA LYS A 418 147.63 -18.59 -30.04
C LYS A 418 147.44 -18.23 -28.56
N LYS A 419 146.33 -17.64 -28.14
CA LYS A 419 144.97 -17.68 -28.66
C LYS A 419 144.25 -16.37 -28.33
#